data_AF-A0A815QK93-F1
#
_entry.id   AF-A0A815QK93-F1
#
_cell.length_a   1.000
_cell.length_b   1.000
_cell.length_c   1.000
_cell.angle_alpha   90.00
_cell.angle_beta   90.00
_cell.angle_gamma   90.00
#
_symmetry.space_group_name_H-M   'P 1'
#
loop_
_entity.id
_entity.type
_entity.pdbx_description
1 polymer ?
#
loop_
_entity_poly.entity_id
_entity_poly.type
_entity_poly.pdbx_seq_one_letter_code
_entity_poly.pdbx_strand_id
1 'polypeptide(L)'
;MTAWYLSKDKQIELAQIAQSLATSGKGILAADEPADVIETRFSPVNIENNEENRRYYRQLLFRTNECSQYISGIILCHETFHHKTDDDDTPFPRLLKENGIIIGITVDKGMVILGGTDDETTTQGLDGLEERCREYKKLGAQFAKWRAVIKISRNTPSQLAINENASTLARYASICQQV
;
A
#
# COMPACT_ATOMS: atom_id res chain seq x y z
N MET A 1 10.40 6.11 -33.77
CA MET A 1 9.67 6.30 -32.49
C MET A 1 9.55 4.95 -31.82
N THR A 2 10.53 4.56 -31.01
CA THR A 2 10.47 3.33 -30.20
C THR A 2 9.79 3.66 -28.88
N ALA A 3 8.71 2.94 -28.60
CA ALA A 3 7.71 3.26 -27.59
C ALA A 3 8.27 3.38 -26.16
N TRP A 4 7.58 4.20 -25.38
CA TRP A 4 7.69 4.45 -23.94
C TRP A 4 7.35 3.19 -23.11
N TYR A 5 8.08 2.10 -23.35
CA TYR A 5 7.81 0.79 -22.76
C TYR A 5 8.95 0.38 -21.82
N LEU A 6 8.60 -0.38 -20.78
CA LEU A 6 9.56 -0.90 -19.81
C LEU A 6 10.65 -1.73 -20.50
N SER A 7 11.89 -1.66 -20.04
CA SER A 7 12.94 -2.56 -20.52
C SER A 7 12.58 -4.03 -20.24
N LYS A 8 13.18 -4.98 -20.95
CA LYS A 8 12.94 -6.41 -20.70
C LYS A 8 13.29 -6.80 -19.26
N ASP A 9 14.42 -6.31 -18.76
CA ASP A 9 14.87 -6.57 -17.38
C ASP A 9 13.85 -6.05 -16.37
N LYS A 10 13.27 -4.87 -16.64
CA LYS A 10 12.24 -4.26 -15.81
C LYS A 10 10.95 -5.07 -15.79
N GLN A 11 10.53 -5.59 -16.94
CA GLN A 11 9.37 -6.48 -17.04
C GLN A 11 9.59 -7.78 -16.26
N ILE A 12 10.80 -8.36 -16.35
CA ILE A 12 11.17 -9.57 -15.61
C ILE A 12 11.14 -9.31 -14.10
N GLU A 13 11.77 -8.21 -13.64
CA GLU A 13 11.75 -7.79 -12.22
C GLU A 13 10.33 -7.73 -11.67
N LEU A 14 9.46 -6.95 -12.34
CA LEU A 14 8.08 -6.73 -11.90
C LEU A 14 7.25 -8.02 -11.93
N ALA A 15 7.40 -8.84 -12.98
CA ALA A 15 6.70 -10.10 -13.09
C ALA A 15 7.12 -11.10 -12.00
N GLN A 16 8.41 -11.15 -11.65
CA GLN A 16 8.92 -12.01 -10.58
C GLN A 16 8.39 -11.58 -9.21
N ILE A 17 8.35 -10.27 -8.92
CA ILE A 17 7.76 -9.75 -7.69
C ILE A 17 6.27 -10.12 -7.61
N ALA A 18 5.51 -9.90 -8.69
CA ALA A 18 4.09 -10.22 -8.74
C ALA A 18 3.81 -11.72 -8.58
N GLN A 19 4.61 -12.59 -9.21
CA GLN A 19 4.51 -14.04 -9.05
C GLN A 19 4.82 -14.48 -7.61
N SER A 20 5.83 -13.86 -6.99
CA SER A 20 6.20 -14.15 -5.60
C SER A 20 5.10 -13.73 -4.62
N LEU A 21 4.44 -12.59 -4.86
CA LEU A 21 3.26 -12.15 -4.10
C LEU A 21 2.09 -13.14 -4.25
N ALA A 22 1.90 -13.71 -5.44
CA ALA A 22 0.82 -14.65 -5.76
C ALA A 22 1.17 -16.13 -5.53
N THR A 23 2.13 -16.42 -4.63
CA THR A 23 2.51 -17.80 -4.28
C THR A 23 1.30 -18.57 -3.74
N SER A 24 1.05 -19.77 -4.28
CA SER A 24 -0.05 -20.63 -3.82
C SER A 24 0.03 -20.92 -2.32
N GLY A 25 -1.09 -20.78 -1.63
CA GLY A 25 -1.18 -20.96 -0.17
C GLY A 25 -0.71 -19.73 0.65
N LYS A 26 -0.27 -18.65 -0.01
CA LYS A 26 0.07 -17.39 0.65
C LYS A 26 -0.86 -16.25 0.26
N GLY A 27 -0.92 -15.23 1.12
CA GLY A 27 -1.69 -14.00 0.91
C GLY A 27 -0.93 -12.74 1.31
N ILE A 28 -1.64 -11.61 1.24
CA ILE A 28 -1.12 -10.30 1.63
C ILE A 28 -1.82 -9.86 2.91
N LEU A 29 -1.04 -9.44 3.92
CA LEU A 29 -1.59 -8.73 5.07
C LEU A 29 -1.59 -7.23 4.77
N ALA A 30 -2.79 -6.63 4.73
CA ALA A 30 -2.94 -5.19 4.63
C ALA A 30 -2.85 -4.57 6.03
N ALA A 31 -1.67 -4.09 6.41
CA ALA A 31 -1.39 -3.41 7.69
C ALA A 31 -1.11 -1.92 7.47
N ASP A 32 -1.83 -1.32 6.52
CA ASP A 32 -1.58 0.02 6.02
C ASP A 32 -2.64 1.03 6.48
N GLU A 33 -3.41 0.69 7.52
CA GLU A 33 -4.35 1.64 8.10
C GLU A 33 -3.63 2.91 8.55
N PRO A 34 -4.04 4.11 8.06
CA PRO A 34 -3.55 5.37 8.58
C PRO A 34 -4.08 5.62 10.00
N ALA A 35 -3.53 6.65 10.65
CA ALA A 35 -3.80 6.96 12.07
C ALA A 35 -5.30 7.20 12.37
N ASP A 36 -6.04 7.82 11.45
CA ASP A 36 -7.48 8.05 11.58
C ASP A 36 -8.31 6.76 11.42
N VAL A 37 -7.88 5.85 10.55
CA VAL A 37 -8.59 4.57 10.33
C VAL A 37 -8.32 3.58 11.44
N ILE A 38 -7.09 3.49 11.95
CA ILE A 38 -6.73 2.54 13.01
C ILE A 38 -7.39 2.89 14.35
N GLU A 39 -7.78 4.15 14.57
CA GLU A 39 -8.59 4.55 15.71
C GLU A 39 -9.86 3.71 15.84
N THR A 40 -10.53 3.45 14.72
CA THR A 40 -11.75 2.63 14.67
C THR A 40 -11.52 1.17 15.12
N ARG A 41 -10.26 0.71 15.15
CA ARG A 41 -9.85 -0.59 15.67
C ARG A 41 -9.46 -0.54 17.14
N PHE A 42 -8.87 0.56 17.58
CA PHE A 42 -8.36 0.73 18.94
C PHE A 42 -9.45 1.14 19.94
N SER A 43 -10.39 2.02 19.56
CA SER A 43 -11.44 2.51 20.46
C SER A 43 -12.29 1.39 21.08
N PRO A 44 -12.74 0.36 20.34
CA PRO A 44 -13.55 -0.72 20.93
C PRO A 44 -12.84 -1.56 21.99
N VAL A 45 -11.51 -1.51 22.04
CA VAL A 45 -10.67 -2.25 22.99
C VAL A 45 -9.92 -1.32 23.97
N ASN A 46 -10.32 -0.04 24.05
CA ASN A 46 -9.77 0.96 24.97
C ASN A 46 -8.25 1.18 24.85
N ILE A 47 -7.71 1.07 23.63
CA ILE A 47 -6.31 1.43 23.35
C ILE A 47 -6.28 2.90 22.91
N GLU A 48 -5.39 3.69 23.50
CA GLU A 48 -5.18 5.07 23.07
C GLU A 48 -4.51 5.11 21.68
N ASN A 49 -5.03 5.96 20.77
CA ASN A 49 -4.47 6.13 19.43
C ASN A 49 -3.24 7.07 19.41
N ASN A 50 -2.14 6.62 19.99
CA ASN A 50 -0.84 7.29 19.92
C ASN A 50 0.15 6.51 19.02
N GLU A 51 1.23 7.16 18.59
CA GLU A 51 2.23 6.57 17.68
C GLU A 51 2.84 5.29 18.23
N GLU A 52 3.17 5.26 19.53
CA GLU A 52 3.78 4.11 20.18
C GLU A 52 2.86 2.88 20.20
N ASN A 53 1.57 3.06 20.49
CA ASN A 53 0.60 1.98 20.44
C ASN A 53 0.40 1.45 19.01
N ARG A 54 0.42 2.33 17.99
CA ARG A 54 0.38 1.92 16.58
C ARG A 54 1.64 1.14 16.21
N ARG A 55 2.82 1.62 16.59
CA ARG A 55 4.11 0.93 16.41
C ARG A 55 4.12 -0.44 17.06
N TYR A 56 3.73 -0.53 18.34
CA TYR A 56 3.67 -1.77 19.10
C TYR A 56 2.70 -2.78 18.48
N TYR A 57 1.50 -2.34 18.08
CA TYR A 57 0.54 -3.19 17.38
C TYR A 57 1.11 -3.77 16.08
N ARG A 58 1.82 -2.96 15.28
CA ARG A 58 2.46 -3.43 14.04
C ARG A 58 3.62 -4.39 14.33
N GLN A 59 4.45 -4.10 15.33
CA GLN A 59 5.51 -5.00 15.74
C GLN A 59 4.97 -6.36 16.18
N LEU A 60 3.85 -6.38 16.93
CA LEU A 60 3.17 -7.61 17.32
C LEU A 60 2.81 -8.46 16.10
N LEU A 61 2.24 -7.85 15.06
CA LEU A 61 1.92 -8.55 13.81
C LEU A 61 3.19 -9.08 13.13
N PHE A 62 4.23 -8.26 13.01
CA PHE A 62 5.43 -8.59 12.23
C PHE A 62 6.38 -9.57 12.94
N ARG A 63 6.28 -9.71 14.26
CA ARG A 63 7.01 -10.70 15.06
C ARG A 63 6.27 -12.02 15.24
N THR A 64 5.12 -12.20 14.59
CA THR A 64 4.42 -13.48 14.63
C THR A 64 5.29 -14.55 13.97
N ASN A 65 5.68 -15.56 14.75
CA ASN A 65 6.49 -16.67 14.27
C ASN A 65 5.80 -17.39 13.11
N GLU A 66 6.60 -17.84 12.14
CA GLU A 66 6.13 -18.62 10.98
C GLU A 66 5.12 -17.91 10.07
N CYS A 67 4.86 -16.61 10.24
CA CYS A 67 3.89 -15.87 9.43
C CYS A 67 4.25 -15.90 7.93
N SER A 68 5.54 -15.96 7.58
CA SER A 68 6.01 -16.03 6.20
C SER A 68 5.64 -17.34 5.48
N GLN A 69 5.18 -18.36 6.20
CA GLN A 69 4.60 -19.57 5.58
C GLN A 69 3.28 -19.25 4.85
N TYR A 70 2.53 -18.25 5.32
CA TYR A 70 1.19 -17.90 4.84
C TYR A 70 1.11 -16.49 4.25
N ILE A 71 2.07 -15.62 4.54
CA ILE A 71 2.10 -14.23 4.08
C ILE A 71 3.26 -14.04 3.12
N SER A 72 2.95 -13.68 1.88
CA SER A 72 3.95 -13.36 0.85
C SER A 72 4.33 -11.88 0.88
N GLY A 73 3.41 -11.00 1.27
CA GLY A 73 3.67 -9.57 1.36
C GLY A 73 2.85 -8.86 2.42
N ILE A 74 3.36 -7.72 2.88
CA ILE A 74 2.69 -6.85 3.85
C ILE A 74 2.66 -5.43 3.31
N ILE A 75 1.47 -4.81 3.31
CA ILE A 75 1.28 -3.41 2.92
C ILE A 75 1.40 -2.55 4.18
N LEU A 76 2.24 -1.52 4.14
CA LEU A 76 2.46 -0.56 5.21
C LEU A 76 1.92 0.81 4.83
N CYS A 77 1.57 1.63 5.83
CA CYS A 77 1.40 3.07 5.65
C CYS A 77 2.73 3.80 5.85
N HIS A 78 2.80 5.08 5.47
CA HIS A 78 4.04 5.88 5.57
C HIS A 78 4.63 5.89 6.99
N GLU A 79 3.79 6.07 8.01
CA GLU A 79 4.22 6.07 9.42
C GLU A 79 4.87 4.73 9.79
N THR A 80 4.17 3.61 9.57
CA THR A 80 4.69 2.27 9.89
C THR A 80 5.95 1.94 9.09
N PHE A 81 6.08 2.43 7.86
CA PHE A 81 7.27 2.19 7.03
C PHE A 81 8.56 2.77 7.66
N HIS A 82 8.45 3.83 8.47
CA HIS A 82 9.57 4.51 9.13
C HIS A 82 9.74 4.10 10.60
N HIS A 83 8.83 3.29 11.13
CA HIS A 83 8.94 2.75 12.47
C HIS A 83 10.07 1.73 12.61
N LYS A 84 10.49 1.56 13.85
CA LYS A 84 11.48 0.59 14.30
C LYS A 84 10.92 -0.29 15.40
N THR A 85 11.51 -1.47 15.55
CA THR A 85 11.31 -2.33 16.70
C THR A 85 11.84 -1.67 17.98
N ASP A 86 11.26 -2.01 19.12
CA ASP A 86 11.67 -1.47 20.43
C ASP A 86 12.86 -2.21 21.06
N ASP A 87 13.11 -3.45 20.65
CA ASP A 87 14.15 -4.30 21.24
C ASP A 87 15.54 -4.04 20.66
N ASP A 88 15.64 -3.72 19.38
CA ASP A 88 16.93 -3.57 18.67
C ASP A 88 16.97 -2.45 17.62
N ASP A 89 15.99 -1.54 17.61
CA ASP A 89 15.89 -0.43 16.65
C ASP A 89 15.88 -0.88 15.16
N THR A 90 15.54 -2.14 14.88
CA THR A 90 15.45 -2.66 13.52
C THR A 90 14.28 -2.01 12.78
N PRO A 91 14.51 -1.35 11.63
CA PRO A 91 13.43 -0.81 10.80
C PRO A 91 12.45 -1.90 10.37
N PHE A 92 11.15 -1.65 10.42
CA PHE A 92 10.16 -2.66 10.01
C PHE A 92 10.37 -3.22 8.60
N PRO A 93 10.73 -2.42 7.56
CA PRO A 93 11.05 -2.99 6.25
C PRO A 93 12.19 -4.02 6.29
N ARG A 94 13.18 -3.81 7.16
CA ARG A 94 14.29 -4.76 7.35
C ARG A 94 13.82 -6.04 8.05
N LEU A 95 13.07 -5.92 9.15
CA LEU A 95 12.47 -7.06 9.86
C LEU A 95 11.66 -7.94 8.91
N LEU A 96 10.81 -7.34 8.08
CA LEU A 96 9.98 -8.07 7.11
C LEU A 96 10.84 -8.76 6.04
N LYS A 97 11.85 -8.07 5.52
CA LYS A 97 12.77 -8.64 4.53
C LYS A 97 13.52 -9.86 5.06
N GLU A 98 14.01 -9.80 6.29
CA GLU A 98 14.73 -10.90 6.95
C GLU A 98 13.82 -12.13 7.16
N ASN A 99 12.51 -11.91 7.29
CA ASN A 99 11.50 -12.97 7.34
C ASN A 99 11.02 -13.45 5.96
N GLY A 100 11.62 -12.98 4.86
CA GLY A 100 11.25 -13.37 3.50
C GLY A 100 9.91 -12.79 3.03
N ILE A 101 9.44 -11.70 3.64
CA ILE A 101 8.18 -11.03 3.32
C ILE A 101 8.46 -9.87 2.34
N ILE A 102 7.67 -9.78 1.28
CA ILE A 102 7.74 -8.68 0.31
C ILE A 102 7.10 -7.45 0.93
N ILE A 103 7.83 -6.33 0.97
CA ILE A 103 7.33 -5.08 1.55
C ILE A 103 6.52 -4.29 0.52
N GLY A 104 5.33 -3.88 0.93
CA GLY A 104 4.42 -3.01 0.17
C GLY A 104 4.16 -1.70 0.89
N ILE A 105 3.80 -0.66 0.13
CA ILE A 105 3.52 0.68 0.65
C ILE A 105 2.25 1.26 0.04
N THR A 106 1.38 1.85 0.86
CA THR A 106 0.26 2.66 0.36
C THR A 106 0.75 4.04 -0.06
N VAL A 107 0.45 4.43 -1.30
CA VAL A 107 1.01 5.65 -1.91
C VAL A 107 -0.04 6.67 -2.33
N ASP A 108 -1.33 6.31 -2.24
CA ASP A 108 -2.42 7.25 -2.37
C ASP A 108 -2.49 8.19 -1.16
N LYS A 109 -3.11 9.37 -1.35
CA LYS A 109 -3.30 10.40 -0.32
C LYS A 109 -4.77 10.55 0.04
N GLY A 110 -5.52 9.43 -0.02
CA GLY A 110 -6.93 9.39 0.34
C GLY A 110 -7.88 9.85 -0.77
N MET A 111 -9.17 9.80 -0.43
CA MET A 111 -10.28 10.07 -1.35
C MET A 111 -10.69 11.55 -1.29
N VAL A 112 -11.19 12.06 -2.41
CA VAL A 112 -11.81 13.39 -2.52
C VAL A 112 -13.12 13.28 -3.28
N ILE A 113 -14.07 14.15 -2.95
CA ILE A 113 -15.39 14.18 -3.60
C ILE A 113 -15.27 14.66 -5.05
N LEU A 114 -15.94 13.96 -5.97
CA LEU A 114 -16.12 14.39 -7.34
C LEU A 114 -17.26 15.40 -7.42
N GLY A 115 -16.92 16.66 -7.70
CA GLY A 115 -17.90 17.73 -7.85
C GLY A 115 -18.96 17.40 -8.92
N GLY A 116 -20.22 17.62 -8.58
CA GLY A 116 -21.36 17.34 -9.48
C GLY A 116 -21.83 15.88 -9.49
N THR A 117 -21.37 15.05 -8.56
CA THR A 117 -21.83 13.66 -8.38
C THR A 117 -22.63 13.47 -7.08
N ASP A 118 -23.24 12.30 -6.89
CA ASP A 118 -23.97 11.92 -5.67
C ASP A 118 -23.01 11.38 -4.60
N ASP A 119 -22.13 12.26 -4.10
CA ASP A 119 -21.06 11.96 -3.15
C ASP A 119 -20.14 10.81 -3.60
N GLU A 120 -19.86 10.74 -4.91
CA GLU A 120 -18.87 9.81 -5.44
C GLU A 120 -17.45 10.38 -5.25
N THR A 121 -16.46 9.50 -5.23
CA THR A 121 -15.07 9.86 -4.93
C THR A 121 -14.12 9.53 -6.06
N THR A 122 -13.04 10.30 -6.17
CA THR A 122 -11.77 9.86 -6.78
C THR A 122 -10.69 9.84 -5.70
N THR A 123 -9.51 9.35 -6.03
CA THR A 123 -8.38 9.25 -5.10
C THR A 123 -7.26 10.17 -5.57
N GLN A 124 -6.64 10.89 -4.64
CA GLN A 124 -5.54 11.81 -4.93
C GLN A 124 -4.17 11.20 -4.57
N GLY A 125 -3.09 11.84 -5.03
CA GLY A 125 -1.72 11.45 -4.67
C GLY A 125 -0.75 11.28 -5.82
N LEU A 126 -1.14 11.57 -7.07
CA LEU A 126 -0.24 11.41 -8.23
C LEU A 126 0.93 12.41 -8.21
N ASP A 127 0.73 13.59 -7.64
CA ASP A 127 1.78 14.62 -7.57
C ASP A 127 2.95 14.15 -6.69
N GLY A 128 4.15 14.19 -7.27
CA GLY A 128 5.38 13.71 -6.65
C GLY A 128 5.41 12.21 -6.37
N LEU A 129 4.54 11.41 -7.02
CA LEU A 129 4.45 9.97 -6.76
C LEU A 129 5.72 9.22 -7.20
N GLU A 130 6.34 9.61 -8.31
CA GLU A 130 7.55 8.95 -8.81
C GLU A 130 8.71 9.07 -7.81
N GLU A 131 8.93 10.28 -7.27
CA GLU A 131 9.97 10.55 -6.27
C GLU A 131 9.74 9.72 -5.01
N ARG A 132 8.49 9.68 -4.52
CA ARG A 132 8.12 8.84 -3.36
C ARG A 132 8.33 7.36 -3.64
N CYS A 133 7.93 6.86 -4.81
CA CYS A 133 8.17 5.47 -5.19
C CYS A 133 9.66 5.16 -5.23
N ARG A 134 10.50 6.07 -5.76
CA ARG A 134 11.97 5.88 -5.80
C ARG A 134 12.55 5.82 -4.39
N GLU A 135 12.06 6.65 -3.48
CA GLU A 135 12.45 6.63 -2.06
C GLU A 135 12.06 5.32 -1.39
N TYR A 136 10.78 4.92 -1.47
CA TYR A 136 10.33 3.67 -0.87
C TYR A 136 11.06 2.44 -1.44
N LYS A 137 11.34 2.44 -2.74
CA LYS A 137 12.10 1.35 -3.38
C LYS A 137 13.53 1.27 -2.84
N LYS A 138 14.22 2.41 -2.66
CA LYS A 138 15.55 2.43 -2.02
C LYS A 138 15.51 1.87 -0.59
N LEU A 139 14.41 2.09 0.11
CA LEU A 139 14.19 1.62 1.47
C LEU A 139 13.64 0.17 1.54
N GLY A 140 13.43 -0.48 0.40
CA GLY A 140 13.11 -1.91 0.31
C GLY A 140 11.67 -2.26 -0.06
N ALA A 141 10.80 -1.27 -0.33
CA ALA A 141 9.48 -1.55 -0.89
C ALA A 141 9.59 -2.13 -2.31
N GLN A 142 8.77 -3.12 -2.61
CA GLN A 142 8.78 -3.84 -3.90
C GLN A 142 7.42 -3.76 -4.62
N PHE A 143 6.34 -3.47 -3.90
CA PHE A 143 5.03 -3.21 -4.49
C PHE A 143 4.33 -2.04 -3.81
N ALA A 144 3.28 -1.53 -4.44
CA ALA A 144 2.51 -0.41 -3.91
C ALA A 144 1.02 -0.76 -3.89
N LYS A 145 0.26 0.01 -3.10
CA LYS A 145 -1.20 -0.01 -3.07
C LYS A 145 -1.76 1.37 -3.33
N TRP A 146 -2.84 1.41 -4.11
CA TRP A 146 -3.69 2.57 -4.34
C TRP A 146 -5.15 2.14 -4.22
N ARG A 147 -5.94 2.83 -3.42
CA ARG A 147 -7.35 2.50 -3.22
C ARG A 147 -8.26 3.49 -3.95
N ALA A 148 -9.06 2.98 -4.88
CA ALA A 148 -10.22 3.67 -5.46
C ALA A 148 -11.51 3.10 -4.87
N VAL A 149 -12.54 3.94 -4.68
CA VAL A 149 -13.85 3.49 -4.15
C VAL A 149 -14.95 3.88 -5.12
N ILE A 150 -15.83 2.92 -5.35
CA ILE A 150 -17.03 3.09 -6.16
C ILE A 150 -18.26 2.80 -5.28
N LYS A 151 -19.24 3.69 -5.35
CA LYS A 151 -20.53 3.58 -4.65
C LYS A 151 -21.54 2.91 -5.56
N ILE A 152 -22.21 1.86 -5.09
CA ILE A 152 -23.29 1.20 -5.83
C ILE A 152 -24.63 1.71 -5.29
N SER A 153 -25.46 2.28 -6.16
CA SER A 153 -26.81 2.75 -5.83
C SER A 153 -27.67 2.79 -7.10
N ARG A 154 -28.84 3.44 -7.03
CA ARG A 154 -29.69 3.66 -8.21
C ARG A 154 -29.00 4.50 -9.29
N ASN A 155 -28.16 5.46 -8.90
CA ASN A 155 -27.56 6.46 -9.80
C ASN A 155 -26.03 6.40 -9.83
N THR A 156 -25.41 5.49 -9.07
CA THR A 156 -23.95 5.33 -8.96
C THR A 156 -23.57 3.85 -9.20
N PRO A 157 -22.42 3.55 -9.80
CA PRO A 157 -21.42 4.50 -10.28
C PRO A 157 -21.86 5.34 -11.47
N SER A 158 -21.58 6.64 -11.46
CA SER A 158 -21.68 7.44 -12.67
C SER A 158 -20.54 7.11 -13.64
N GLN A 159 -20.73 7.41 -14.92
CA GLN A 159 -19.67 7.27 -15.91
C GLN A 159 -18.44 8.15 -15.58
N LEU A 160 -18.67 9.31 -14.96
CA LEU A 160 -17.61 10.20 -14.49
C LEU A 160 -16.75 9.50 -13.44
N ALA A 161 -17.36 8.92 -12.40
CA ALA A 161 -16.64 8.22 -11.34
C ALA A 161 -15.86 7.00 -11.87
N ILE A 162 -16.44 6.24 -12.81
CA ILE A 162 -15.74 5.10 -13.44
C ILE A 162 -14.51 5.57 -14.21
N ASN A 163 -14.69 6.55 -15.11
CA ASN A 163 -13.61 7.04 -15.97
C ASN A 163 -12.47 7.65 -15.15
N GLU A 164 -12.81 8.46 -14.16
CA GLU A 164 -11.84 9.17 -13.34
C GLU A 164 -11.03 8.20 -12.45
N ASN A 165 -11.69 7.26 -11.76
CA ASN A 165 -10.97 6.26 -10.96
C ASN A 165 -10.13 5.32 -11.83
N ALA A 166 -10.62 4.91 -13.00
CA ALA A 166 -9.86 4.07 -13.93
C ALA A 166 -8.61 4.82 -14.47
N SER A 167 -8.77 6.08 -14.88
CA SER A 167 -7.67 6.94 -15.35
C SER A 167 -6.61 7.12 -14.27
N THR A 168 -7.03 7.45 -13.04
CA THR A 168 -6.13 7.66 -11.92
C THR A 168 -5.40 6.38 -11.51
N LEU A 169 -6.08 5.22 -11.48
CA LEU A 169 -5.45 3.92 -11.25
C LEU A 169 -4.42 3.58 -12.33
N ALA A 170 -4.70 3.87 -13.60
CA ALA A 170 -3.77 3.63 -14.70
C ALA A 170 -2.51 4.52 -14.60
N ARG A 171 -2.68 5.80 -14.23
CA ARG A 171 -1.54 6.71 -14.00
C ARG A 171 -0.69 6.28 -12.81
N TYR A 172 -1.32 5.91 -11.71
CA TYR A 172 -0.65 5.32 -10.54
C TYR A 172 0.18 4.08 -10.94
N ALA A 173 -0.45 3.12 -11.61
CA ALA A 173 0.21 1.87 -12.00
C ALA A 173 1.39 2.11 -12.94
N SER A 174 1.22 3.01 -13.91
CA SER A 174 2.29 3.40 -14.83
C SER A 174 3.49 3.97 -14.06
N ILE A 175 3.26 4.95 -13.18
CA ILE A 175 4.33 5.58 -12.38
C ILE A 175 5.05 4.54 -11.52
N CYS A 176 4.33 3.66 -10.82
CA CYS A 176 4.96 2.62 -9.99
C CYS A 176 5.84 1.67 -10.79
N GLN A 177 5.46 1.33 -12.02
CA GLN A 177 6.24 0.42 -12.87
C GLN A 177 7.50 1.07 -13.46
N GLN A 178 7.56 2.40 -13.58
CA GLN A 178 8.74 3.10 -14.08
C GLN A 178 9.90 3.17 -13.07
N VAL A 179 9.64 2.87 -11.79
CA VAL A 179 10.60 2.96 -10.68
C VAL A 179 11.21 1.61 -10.35
#